data_AF-A0A3L6JRM5-F1
#
_entry.id   AF-A0A3L6JRM5-F1
#
_cell.length_a   1.000
_cell.length_b   1.000
_cell.length_c   1.000
_cell.angle_alpha   90.00
_cell.angle_beta   90.00
_cell.angle_gamma   90.00
#
_symmetry.space_group_name_H-M   'P 1'
#
loop_
_entity.id
_entity.type
_entity.pdbx_description
1 polymer ?
#
loop_
_entity_poly.entity_id
_entity_poly.type
_entity_poly.pdbx_seq_one_letter_code
_entity_poly.pdbx_strand_id
1 'polypeptide(L)'
;MAGRTGDLTKKVTEEKRGRKRRRTDEKKEIISVTMNESLVGRIDELVRLEAGRSRAQLIENAVRWYLDFTVHKWSERGIYVNSCRSAIESDTLSSLFFSRLTPTDQYELGVTAGSQAPVADVVKLFHGKDPHSESNRGLVLRLLQEHGWGVISHHDDLIVVGSPFYPAPFIKGYLESLLRVQLDVVETNTKDNAAFRIVK
;
A
#
# COMPACT_ATOMS: atom_id res chain seq x y z
N MET A 1 -45.44 -21.95 42.62
CA MET A 1 -45.32 -21.63 41.18
C MET A 1 -45.12 -20.13 41.01
N ALA A 2 -44.43 -19.75 39.93
CA ALA A 2 -44.08 -18.40 39.48
C ALA A 2 -42.90 -17.72 40.19
N GLY A 3 -41.88 -17.34 39.41
CA GLY A 3 -40.96 -16.27 39.80
C GLY A 3 -39.47 -16.38 39.42
N ARG A 4 -39.05 -17.00 38.31
CA ARG A 4 -37.66 -16.86 37.79
C ARG A 4 -37.58 -16.92 36.27
N THR A 5 -38.02 -15.86 35.59
CA THR A 5 -37.84 -15.70 34.13
C THR A 5 -37.61 -14.23 33.70
N GLY A 6 -37.22 -13.36 34.63
CA GLY A 6 -37.06 -11.91 34.36
C GLY A 6 -35.63 -11.42 34.11
N ASP A 7 -34.60 -12.26 34.28
CA ASP A 7 -33.21 -11.78 34.45
C ASP A 7 -32.22 -12.19 33.34
N LEU A 8 -32.67 -13.00 32.37
CA LEU A 8 -31.84 -13.45 31.23
C LEU A 8 -32.00 -12.60 29.97
N THR A 9 -33.10 -11.86 29.82
CA THR A 9 -33.38 -11.00 28.66
C THR A 9 -32.75 -9.60 28.76
N LYS A 10 -32.41 -9.11 29.95
CA LYS A 10 -31.67 -7.85 30.11
C LYS A 10 -30.17 -8.00 29.81
N LYS A 11 -29.53 -9.09 30.24
CA LYS A 11 -28.11 -9.37 29.98
C LYS A 11 -27.78 -9.52 28.49
N VAL A 12 -28.65 -10.18 27.71
CA VAL A 12 -28.44 -10.37 26.26
C VAL A 12 -28.61 -9.07 25.46
N THR A 13 -29.34 -8.10 26.02
CA THR A 13 -29.58 -6.80 25.35
C THR A 13 -28.48 -5.78 25.65
N GLU A 14 -27.78 -5.91 26.79
CA GLU A 14 -26.62 -5.07 27.13
C GLU A 14 -25.30 -5.56 26.51
N GLU A 15 -25.08 -6.87 26.36
CA GLU A 15 -23.87 -7.39 25.70
C GLU A 15 -23.82 -7.11 24.19
N LYS A 16 -24.97 -6.95 23.52
CA LYS A 16 -25.03 -6.58 22.10
C LYS A 16 -24.83 -5.08 21.82
N ARG A 17 -24.74 -4.23 22.85
CA ARG A 17 -24.47 -2.77 22.71
C ARG A 17 -23.02 -2.37 22.98
N GLY A 18 -22.15 -3.30 23.40
CA GLY A 18 -20.78 -3.02 23.83
C GLY A 18 -19.66 -3.23 22.80
N ARG A 19 -19.91 -3.90 21.65
CA ARG A 19 -18.92 -3.97 20.55
C ARG A 19 -19.04 -2.77 19.61
N LYS A 20 -18.98 -1.57 20.20
CA LYS A 20 -18.68 -0.36 19.44
C LYS A 20 -17.23 -0.53 18.97
N ARG A 21 -17.06 -0.82 17.67
CA ARG A 21 -15.78 -0.76 16.96
C ARG A 21 -14.98 0.42 17.54
N ARG A 22 -13.86 0.14 18.22
CA ARG A 22 -12.82 1.15 18.45
C ARG A 22 -12.25 1.45 17.07
N ARG A 23 -12.92 2.33 16.32
CA ARG A 23 -12.21 3.23 15.42
C ARG A 23 -11.33 4.05 16.36
N THR A 24 -10.03 3.88 16.25
CA THR A 24 -9.08 4.92 16.66
C THR A 24 -9.40 6.13 15.78
N ASP A 25 -10.38 6.93 16.21
CA ASP A 25 -10.58 8.26 15.63
C ASP A 25 -9.33 9.05 16.02
N GLU A 26 -8.37 9.10 15.09
CA GLU A 26 -7.20 9.96 15.22
C GLU A 26 -7.67 11.37 15.57
N LYS A 27 -7.08 11.94 16.62
CA LYS A 27 -7.45 13.27 17.12
C LYS A 27 -7.22 14.27 16.00
N LYS A 28 -8.30 14.80 15.41
CA LYS A 28 -8.23 15.81 14.35
C LYS A 28 -7.99 17.19 14.96
N GLU A 29 -7.01 17.91 14.41
CA GLU A 29 -6.75 19.31 14.75
C GLU A 29 -7.23 20.23 13.61
N ILE A 30 -7.83 21.37 13.97
CA ILE A 30 -8.31 22.34 12.98
C ILE A 30 -7.19 23.33 12.71
N ILE A 31 -6.73 23.36 11.45
CA ILE A 31 -5.77 24.33 10.95
C ILE A 31 -6.45 25.25 9.92
N SER A 32 -6.12 26.54 9.96
CA SER A 32 -6.58 27.52 8.97
C SER A 32 -5.44 27.85 8.01
N VAL A 33 -5.72 27.80 6.71
CA VAL A 33 -4.75 28.10 5.65
C VAL A 33 -5.36 29.06 4.64
N THR A 34 -4.55 30.00 4.14
CA THR A 34 -4.94 30.92 3.06
C THR A 34 -4.56 30.29 1.72
N MET A 35 -5.49 30.30 0.76
CA MET A 35 -5.28 29.76 -0.58
C MET A 35 -5.81 30.72 -1.65
N ASN A 36 -5.19 30.69 -2.82
CA ASN A 36 -5.66 31.45 -3.98
C ASN A 36 -7.06 30.98 -4.40
N GLU A 37 -7.95 31.92 -4.74
CA GLU A 37 -9.33 31.62 -5.16
C GLU A 37 -9.39 30.67 -6.35
N SER A 38 -8.44 30.76 -7.29
CA SER A 38 -8.36 29.87 -8.45
C SER A 38 -8.11 28.40 -8.05
N LEU A 39 -7.33 28.15 -6.99
CA LEU A 39 -7.11 26.80 -6.47
C LEU A 39 -8.36 26.30 -5.73
N VAL A 40 -9.02 27.16 -4.96
CA VAL A 40 -10.28 26.83 -4.29
C VAL A 40 -11.34 26.45 -5.32
N GLY A 41 -11.48 27.22 -6.40
CA GLY A 41 -12.41 26.94 -7.49
C GLY A 41 -12.13 25.61 -8.19
N ARG A 42 -10.87 25.22 -8.37
CA ARG A 42 -10.50 23.89 -8.90
C ARG A 42 -10.88 22.76 -7.94
N ILE A 43 -10.67 22.94 -6.64
CA ILE A 43 -11.09 21.95 -5.64
C ILE A 43 -12.61 21.79 -5.65
N ASP A 44 -13.35 22.89 -5.77
CA ASP A 44 -14.82 22.85 -5.88
C ASP A 44 -15.31 22.10 -7.11
N GLU A 45 -14.67 22.32 -8.24
CA GLU A 45 -14.95 21.58 -9.46
C GLU A 45 -14.74 20.07 -9.25
N LEU A 46 -13.65 19.66 -8.61
CA LEU A 46 -13.38 18.25 -8.31
C LEU A 46 -14.42 17.64 -7.36
N VAL A 47 -14.91 18.39 -6.37
CA VAL A 47 -16.01 17.93 -5.51
C VAL A 47 -17.30 17.78 -6.31
N ARG A 48 -17.62 18.73 -7.20
CA ARG A 48 -18.80 18.67 -8.07
C ARG A 48 -18.74 17.49 -9.05
N LEU A 49 -17.55 17.14 -9.51
CA LEU A 49 -17.28 15.96 -10.35
C LEU A 49 -17.18 14.65 -9.55
N GLU A 50 -17.50 14.68 -8.25
CA GLU A 50 -17.46 13.51 -7.34
C GLU A 50 -16.07 12.86 -7.20
N ALA A 51 -14.99 13.54 -7.62
CA ALA A 51 -13.61 13.08 -7.42
C ALA A 51 -13.19 13.10 -5.93
N GLY A 52 -13.93 13.82 -5.08
CA GLY A 52 -13.82 13.77 -3.63
C GLY A 52 -15.11 14.23 -2.95
N ARG A 53 -15.37 13.77 -1.72
CA ARG A 53 -16.63 14.03 -1.01
C ARG A 53 -16.72 15.45 -0.46
N SER A 54 -15.58 16.11 -0.23
CA SER A 54 -15.50 17.47 0.31
C SER A 54 -14.13 18.09 0.07
N ARG A 55 -14.06 19.43 0.15
CA ARG A 55 -12.79 20.17 0.14
C ARG A 55 -11.80 19.65 1.19
N ALA A 56 -12.29 19.46 2.41
CA ALA A 56 -11.47 19.00 3.53
C ALA A 56 -10.83 17.63 3.24
N GLN A 57 -11.60 16.68 2.71
CA GLN A 57 -11.08 15.37 2.34
C GLN A 57 -10.01 15.46 1.23
N LEU A 58 -10.26 16.27 0.20
CA LEU A 58 -9.31 16.44 -0.90
C LEU A 58 -8.00 17.07 -0.43
N ILE A 59 -8.07 18.07 0.45
CA ILE A 59 -6.90 18.72 1.05
C ILE A 59 -6.15 17.74 1.95
N GLU A 60 -6.85 16.99 2.81
CA GLU A 60 -6.26 15.96 3.68
C GLU A 60 -5.52 14.90 2.84
N ASN A 61 -6.13 14.43 1.74
CA ASN A 61 -5.47 13.51 0.81
C ASN A 61 -4.26 14.12 0.10
N ALA A 62 -4.35 15.36 -0.36
CA ALA A 62 -3.25 16.04 -1.04
C ALA A 62 -2.04 16.23 -0.12
N VAL A 63 -2.27 16.62 1.14
CA VAL A 63 -1.20 16.74 2.15
C VAL A 63 -0.59 15.38 2.47
N ARG A 64 -1.42 14.34 2.61
CA ARG A 64 -0.94 12.97 2.80
C ARG A 64 -0.06 12.52 1.64
N TRP A 65 -0.51 12.69 0.39
CA TRP A 65 0.30 12.35 -0.79
C TRP A 65 1.59 13.16 -0.89
N TYR A 66 1.57 14.44 -0.52
CA TYR A 66 2.77 15.27 -0.48
C TYR A 66 3.84 14.70 0.47
N LEU A 67 3.41 14.12 1.60
CA LEU A 67 4.28 13.46 2.57
C LEU A 67 4.72 12.07 2.10
N ASP A 68 3.77 11.22 1.71
CA ASP A 68 4.00 9.82 1.30
C ASP A 68 4.96 9.75 0.10
N PHE A 69 4.78 10.61 -0.91
CA PHE A 69 5.68 10.68 -2.07
C PHE A 69 6.92 11.55 -1.84
N THR A 70 7.10 12.06 -0.62
CA THR A 70 8.21 12.95 -0.23
C THR A 70 8.41 14.11 -1.21
N VAL A 71 7.32 14.73 -1.69
CA VAL A 71 7.36 15.78 -2.74
C VAL A 71 8.23 16.96 -2.33
N HIS A 72 8.32 17.25 -1.03
CA HIS A 72 9.23 18.25 -0.44
C HIS A 72 10.73 17.98 -0.71
N LYS A 73 11.12 16.76 -1.11
CA LYS A 73 12.49 16.38 -1.46
C LYS A 73 12.75 16.41 -2.98
N TRP A 74 11.73 16.66 -3.80
CA TRP A 74 11.89 16.70 -5.24
C TRP A 74 12.67 17.96 -5.64
N SER A 75 13.46 17.86 -6.72
CA SER A 75 14.28 18.96 -7.21
C SER A 75 14.11 19.11 -8.72
N GLU A 76 14.58 20.22 -9.29
CA GLU A 76 14.61 20.43 -10.75
C GLU A 76 15.38 19.31 -11.49
N ARG A 77 16.29 18.62 -10.80
CA ARG A 77 17.11 17.54 -11.36
C ARG A 77 16.42 16.17 -11.35
N GLY A 78 15.25 16.06 -10.74
CA GLY A 78 14.44 14.85 -10.74
C GLY A 78 13.63 14.63 -9.47
N ILE A 79 12.79 13.59 -9.54
CA ILE A 79 12.00 13.07 -8.43
C ILE A 79 12.92 12.16 -7.60
N TYR A 80 13.03 12.46 -6.30
CA TYR A 80 13.79 11.65 -5.36
C TYR A 80 12.87 11.21 -4.22
N VAL A 81 12.78 9.91 -4.00
CA VAL A 81 12.04 9.30 -2.89
C VAL A 81 13.02 8.45 -2.09
N ASN A 82 13.15 8.75 -0.79
CA ASN A 82 14.06 8.02 0.11
C ASN A 82 15.51 7.89 -0.41
N SER A 83 16.06 8.97 -1.00
CA SER A 83 17.37 9.06 -1.67
C SER A 83 17.55 8.29 -2.98
N CYS A 84 16.49 7.63 -3.45
CA CYS A 84 16.48 6.97 -4.75
C CYS A 84 15.87 7.89 -5.80
N ARG A 85 16.50 7.99 -6.97
CA ARG A 85 15.89 8.67 -8.11
C ARG A 85 14.73 7.82 -8.62
N SER A 86 13.55 8.42 -8.75
CA SER A 86 12.35 7.73 -9.19
C SER A 86 11.82 8.34 -10.48
N ALA A 87 11.07 7.55 -11.23
CA ALA A 87 10.30 7.98 -12.38
C ALA A 87 8.82 7.65 -12.14
N ILE A 88 7.93 8.45 -12.73
CA ILE A 88 6.51 8.12 -12.80
C ILE A 88 6.32 7.35 -14.11
N GLU A 89 5.83 6.12 -14.01
CA GLU A 89 5.65 5.21 -15.13
C GLU A 89 4.16 5.01 -15.43
N SER A 90 3.82 4.92 -16.72
CA SER A 90 2.45 4.59 -17.14
C SER A 90 2.23 3.09 -17.07
N ASP A 91 1.26 2.65 -16.28
CA ASP A 91 0.84 1.25 -16.15
C ASP A 91 0.55 0.60 -17.52
N THR A 92 -0.06 1.33 -18.44
CA THR A 92 -0.34 0.83 -19.81
C THR A 92 0.93 0.53 -20.59
N LEU A 93 1.97 1.38 -20.44
CA LEU A 93 3.25 1.17 -21.11
C LEU A 93 4.01 0.00 -20.48
N SER A 94 4.02 -0.09 -19.15
CA SER A 94 4.61 -1.22 -18.42
C SER A 94 3.95 -2.53 -18.82
N SER A 95 2.61 -2.57 -18.82
CA SER A 95 1.83 -3.73 -19.25
C SER A 95 2.17 -4.18 -20.67
N LEU A 96 2.30 -3.24 -21.62
CA LEU A 96 2.71 -3.54 -23.00
C LEU A 96 4.15 -4.06 -23.08
N PHE A 97 5.07 -3.53 -22.28
CA PHE A 97 6.44 -4.01 -22.20
C PHE A 97 6.47 -5.47 -21.69
N PHE A 98 5.82 -5.73 -20.56
CA PHE A 98 5.77 -7.07 -19.97
C PHE A 98 5.03 -8.08 -20.84
N SER A 99 4.04 -7.66 -21.64
CA SER A 99 3.34 -8.56 -22.58
C SER A 99 4.24 -9.09 -23.71
N ARG A 100 5.43 -8.52 -23.91
CA ARG A 100 6.41 -9.01 -24.89
C ARG A 100 7.37 -10.05 -24.32
N LEU A 101 7.35 -10.26 -23.00
CA LEU A 101 8.23 -11.17 -22.28
C LEU A 101 7.50 -12.47 -21.95
N THR A 102 8.20 -13.61 -22.01
CA THR A 102 7.64 -14.86 -21.49
C THR A 102 7.56 -14.81 -19.96
N PRO A 103 6.69 -15.61 -19.31
CA PRO A 103 6.64 -15.66 -17.83
C PRO A 103 8.00 -15.95 -17.18
N THR A 104 8.85 -16.75 -17.83
CA THR A 104 10.23 -17.02 -17.37
C THR A 104 11.10 -15.78 -17.47
N ASP A 105 11.06 -15.04 -18.59
CA ASP A 105 11.82 -13.79 -18.74
C ASP A 105 11.38 -12.74 -17.72
N GLN A 106 10.06 -12.64 -17.48
CA GLN A 106 9.50 -11.75 -16.46
C GLN A 106 10.03 -12.11 -15.06
N TYR A 107 10.08 -13.39 -14.74
CA TYR A 107 10.61 -13.89 -13.49
C TYR A 107 12.10 -13.57 -13.30
N GLU A 108 12.94 -13.89 -14.28
CA GLU A 108 14.39 -13.63 -14.22
C GLU A 108 14.70 -12.12 -14.14
N LEU A 109 13.93 -11.31 -14.86
CA LEU A 109 14.01 -9.85 -14.74
C LEU A 109 13.62 -9.40 -13.33
N GLY A 110 12.58 -10.01 -12.74
CA GLY A 110 12.17 -9.80 -11.35
C GLY A 110 13.29 -10.14 -10.37
N VAL A 111 13.90 -11.32 -10.50
CA VAL A 111 15.04 -11.76 -9.66
C VAL A 111 16.17 -10.73 -9.71
N THR A 112 16.57 -10.32 -10.91
CA THR A 112 17.61 -9.33 -11.13
C THR A 112 17.26 -8.00 -10.46
N ALA A 113 16.06 -7.47 -10.72
CA ALA A 113 15.60 -6.20 -10.17
C ALA A 113 15.47 -6.23 -8.64
N GLY A 114 14.97 -7.32 -8.06
CA GLY A 114 14.81 -7.47 -6.61
C GLY A 114 16.14 -7.57 -5.87
N SER A 115 17.17 -8.15 -6.50
CA SER A 115 18.53 -8.22 -5.93
C SER A 115 19.19 -6.84 -5.78
N GLN A 116 18.74 -5.87 -6.58
CA GLN A 116 19.20 -4.47 -6.60
C GLN A 116 18.11 -3.50 -6.12
N ALA A 117 17.11 -4.00 -5.38
CA ALA A 117 15.95 -3.21 -4.98
C ALA A 117 16.36 -2.01 -4.11
N PRO A 118 16.07 -0.76 -4.52
CA PRO A 118 16.44 0.42 -3.75
C PRO A 118 15.77 0.46 -2.36
N VAL A 119 14.61 -0.18 -2.21
CA VAL A 119 13.93 -0.36 -0.91
C VAL A 119 14.83 -1.08 0.10
N ALA A 120 15.70 -2.00 -0.32
CA ALA A 120 16.64 -2.67 0.57
C ALA A 120 17.62 -1.67 1.20
N ASP A 121 18.13 -0.73 0.42
CA ASP A 121 19.00 0.34 0.91
C ASP A 121 18.24 1.31 1.82
N VAL A 122 16.97 1.59 1.52
CA VAL A 122 16.14 2.41 2.41
C VAL A 122 16.03 1.79 3.80
N VAL A 123 15.75 0.48 3.87
CA VAL A 123 15.66 -0.26 5.13
C VAL A 123 17.00 -0.28 5.89
N LYS A 124 18.12 -0.46 5.17
CA LYS A 124 19.45 -0.47 5.79
C LYS A 124 19.88 0.91 6.28
N LEU A 125 19.86 1.91 5.40
CA LEU A 125 20.47 3.22 5.63
C LEU A 125 19.61 4.14 6.50
N PHE A 126 18.29 4.11 6.34
CA PHE A 126 17.39 5.02 7.06
C PHE A 126 16.72 4.38 8.28
N HIS A 127 16.61 3.06 8.30
CA HIS A 127 16.00 2.35 9.43
C HIS A 127 16.98 1.50 10.25
N GLY A 128 18.25 1.37 9.82
CA GLY A 128 19.26 0.58 10.54
C GLY A 128 18.89 -0.91 10.66
N LYS A 129 18.12 -1.43 9.70
CA LYS A 129 17.50 -2.75 9.76
C LYS A 129 17.98 -3.64 8.61
N ASP A 130 17.90 -4.95 8.80
CA ASP A 130 18.14 -5.91 7.74
C ASP A 130 16.85 -6.16 6.93
N PRO A 131 16.81 -5.83 5.62
CA PRO A 131 15.65 -6.08 4.75
C PRO A 131 15.35 -7.56 4.53
N HIS A 132 16.31 -8.46 4.78
CA HIS A 132 16.12 -9.90 4.63
C HIS A 132 15.56 -10.56 5.89
N SER A 133 15.51 -9.83 7.03
CA SER A 133 14.94 -10.36 8.26
C SER A 133 13.42 -10.42 8.18
N GLU A 134 12.85 -11.56 8.57
CA GLU A 134 11.39 -11.77 8.65
C GLU A 134 10.68 -10.69 9.47
N SER A 135 11.28 -10.26 10.59
CA SER A 135 10.76 -9.21 11.47
C SER A 135 10.59 -7.85 10.77
N ASN A 136 11.32 -7.62 9.67
CA ASN A 136 11.29 -6.38 8.90
C ASN A 136 10.53 -6.51 7.58
N ARG A 137 10.00 -7.70 7.23
CA ARG A 137 9.28 -7.93 5.98
C ARG A 137 8.08 -6.97 5.83
N GLY A 138 7.34 -6.73 6.92
CA GLY A 138 6.24 -5.76 6.91
C GLY A 138 6.67 -4.33 6.54
N LEU A 139 7.87 -3.92 6.95
CA LEU A 139 8.44 -2.62 6.55
C LEU A 139 8.78 -2.61 5.06
N VAL A 140 9.44 -3.66 4.56
CA VAL A 140 9.82 -3.79 3.14
C VAL A 140 8.57 -3.72 2.25
N LEU A 141 7.55 -4.53 2.56
CA LEU A 141 6.30 -4.58 1.79
C LEU A 141 5.54 -3.24 1.84
N ARG A 142 5.55 -2.55 2.99
CA ARG A 142 4.96 -1.21 3.10
C ARG A 142 5.67 -0.20 2.21
N LEU A 143 7.01 -0.21 2.17
CA LEU A 143 7.77 0.68 1.28
C LEU A 143 7.47 0.40 -0.19
N LEU A 144 7.35 -0.86 -0.61
CA LEU A 144 6.94 -1.21 -1.98
C LEU A 144 5.54 -0.68 -2.31
N GLN A 145 4.59 -0.78 -1.38
CA GLN A 145 3.25 -0.19 -1.54
C GLN A 145 3.30 1.33 -1.67
N GLU A 146 4.12 2.03 -0.87
CA GLU A 146 4.34 3.48 -0.99
C GLU A 146 4.96 3.87 -2.35
N HIS A 147 5.70 2.96 -2.98
CA HIS A 147 6.23 3.09 -4.34
C HIS A 147 5.25 2.64 -5.45
N GLY A 148 3.99 2.34 -5.12
CA GLY A 148 2.95 2.10 -6.13
C GLY A 148 2.91 0.68 -6.70
N TRP A 149 3.49 -0.30 -6.03
CA TRP A 149 3.48 -1.71 -6.50
C TRP A 149 2.09 -2.36 -6.50
N GLY A 150 1.12 -1.75 -5.81
CA GLY A 150 -0.20 -2.28 -5.54
C GLY A 150 -0.51 -2.21 -4.05
N VAL A 151 -1.72 -2.65 -3.67
CA VAL A 151 -2.11 -2.77 -2.26
C VAL A 151 -1.58 -4.09 -1.72
N ILE A 152 -0.60 -4.04 -0.81
CA ILE A 152 0.07 -5.24 -0.30
C ILE A 152 -0.46 -5.57 1.09
N SER A 153 -1.00 -6.77 1.25
CA SER A 153 -1.30 -7.38 2.55
C SER A 153 -0.38 -8.58 2.81
N HIS A 154 -0.03 -8.77 4.08
CA HIS A 154 0.81 -9.86 4.53
C HIS A 154 0.23 -10.47 5.78
N HIS A 155 -0.08 -11.76 5.72
CA HIS A 155 -0.67 -12.54 6.80
C HIS A 155 0.06 -13.87 6.89
N ASP A 156 0.75 -14.11 7.99
CA ASP A 156 1.55 -15.32 8.24
C ASP A 156 2.56 -15.61 7.12
N ASP A 157 2.31 -16.64 6.31
CA ASP A 157 3.12 -17.07 5.17
C ASP A 157 2.61 -16.52 3.82
N LEU A 158 1.52 -15.76 3.80
CA LEU A 158 0.85 -15.30 2.58
C LEU A 158 1.07 -13.81 2.33
N ILE A 159 1.57 -13.49 1.14
CA ILE A 159 1.64 -12.13 0.59
C ILE A 159 0.59 -12.01 -0.51
N VAL A 160 -0.27 -11.00 -0.43
CA VAL A 160 -1.26 -10.69 -1.47
C VAL A 160 -1.04 -9.27 -1.96
N VAL A 161 -0.90 -9.11 -3.27
CA VAL A 161 -0.80 -7.83 -3.95
C VAL A 161 -2.09 -7.62 -4.75
N GLY A 162 -2.93 -6.71 -4.26
CA GLY A 162 -4.14 -6.27 -4.95
C GLY A 162 -3.87 -5.11 -5.89
N SER A 163 -4.51 -5.13 -7.05
CA SER A 163 -4.24 -4.22 -8.18
C SER A 163 -2.73 -4.09 -8.45
N PRO A 164 -2.04 -5.21 -8.72
CA PRO A 164 -0.59 -5.20 -8.90
C PRO A 164 -0.20 -4.40 -10.14
N PHE A 165 0.82 -3.55 -9.99
CA PHE A 165 1.39 -2.80 -11.13
C PHE A 165 2.21 -3.69 -12.07
N TYR A 166 2.86 -4.72 -11.52
CA TYR A 166 3.69 -5.67 -12.26
C TYR A 166 3.02 -7.05 -12.38
N PRO A 167 3.33 -7.84 -13.41
CA PRO A 167 2.77 -9.18 -13.55
C PRO A 167 3.30 -10.13 -12.45
N ALA A 168 2.48 -11.12 -12.08
CA ALA A 168 2.80 -12.04 -10.98
C ALA A 168 4.16 -12.76 -11.10
N PRO A 169 4.61 -13.24 -12.27
CA PRO A 169 5.94 -13.86 -12.39
C PRO A 169 7.08 -12.90 -12.03
N PHE A 170 6.99 -11.63 -12.46
CA PHE A 170 7.98 -10.61 -12.09
C PHE A 170 7.95 -10.31 -10.59
N ILE A 171 6.77 -10.11 -10.01
CA ILE A 171 6.62 -9.86 -8.57
C ILE A 171 7.21 -11.01 -7.76
N LYS A 172 6.95 -12.27 -8.17
CA LYS A 172 7.53 -13.46 -7.54
C LYS A 172 9.04 -13.38 -7.48
N GLY A 173 9.70 -13.27 -8.65
CA GLY A 173 11.16 -13.23 -8.72
C GLY A 173 11.75 -12.07 -7.94
N TYR A 174 11.11 -10.89 -8.00
CA TYR A 174 11.53 -9.71 -7.25
C TYR A 174 11.47 -9.90 -5.74
N LEU A 175 10.35 -10.41 -5.23
CA LEU A 175 10.17 -10.63 -3.79
C LEU A 175 11.07 -11.76 -3.27
N GLU A 176 11.27 -12.83 -4.02
CA GLU A 176 12.16 -13.92 -3.64
C GLU A 176 13.61 -13.44 -3.47
N SER A 177 14.13 -12.66 -4.42
CA SER A 177 15.50 -12.14 -4.34
C SER A 177 15.67 -11.03 -3.31
N LEU A 178 14.68 -10.13 -3.18
CA LEU A 178 14.69 -9.05 -2.18
C LEU A 178 14.61 -9.59 -0.75
N LEU A 179 13.67 -10.51 -0.49
CA LEU A 179 13.41 -11.03 0.85
C LEU A 179 14.26 -12.26 1.19
N ARG A 180 14.98 -12.83 0.22
CA ARG A 180 15.70 -14.11 0.34
C ARG A 180 14.82 -15.26 0.81
N VAL A 181 13.66 -15.38 0.17
CA VAL A 181 12.69 -16.45 0.44
C VAL A 181 12.36 -17.19 -0.86
N GLN A 182 11.71 -18.33 -0.75
CA GLN A 182 11.06 -19.03 -1.85
C GLN A 182 9.55 -18.75 -1.76
N LEU A 183 8.90 -18.54 -2.90
CA LEU A 183 7.49 -18.25 -3.03
C LEU A 183 6.83 -19.27 -3.96
N ASP A 184 5.68 -19.79 -3.55
CA ASP A 184 4.74 -20.50 -4.41
C ASP A 184 3.63 -19.55 -4.85
N VAL A 185 3.25 -19.62 -6.13
CA VAL A 185 2.11 -18.86 -6.64
C VAL A 185 0.82 -19.53 -6.16
N VAL A 186 -0.04 -18.76 -5.52
CA VAL A 186 -1.37 -19.21 -5.12
C VAL A 186 -2.36 -18.77 -6.19
N GLU A 187 -3.09 -19.73 -6.78
CA GLU A 187 -4.13 -19.42 -7.76
C GLU A 187 -5.22 -18.53 -7.12
N THR A 188 -5.54 -17.43 -7.80
CA THR A 188 -6.61 -16.52 -7.43
C THR A 188 -7.74 -16.62 -8.45
N ASN A 189 -8.98 -16.47 -7.99
CA ASN A 189 -10.16 -16.46 -8.87
C ASN A 189 -10.32 -15.12 -9.62
N THR A 190 -9.51 -14.11 -9.29
CA THR A 190 -9.60 -12.74 -9.83
C THR A 190 -8.24 -12.32 -10.38
N LYS A 191 -8.21 -11.86 -11.63
CA LYS A 191 -6.98 -11.36 -12.27
C LYS A 191 -6.38 -10.12 -11.61
N ASP A 192 -7.14 -9.45 -10.75
CA ASP A 192 -6.73 -8.22 -10.07
C ASP A 192 -5.85 -8.47 -8.83
N ASN A 193 -5.54 -9.74 -8.51
CA ASN A 193 -4.74 -10.10 -7.34
C ASN A 193 -3.63 -11.09 -7.71
N ALA A 194 -2.42 -10.80 -7.24
CA ALA A 194 -1.31 -11.75 -7.22
C ALA A 194 -1.07 -12.24 -5.79
N ALA A 195 -1.10 -13.55 -5.57
CA ALA A 195 -0.94 -14.14 -4.24
C ALA A 195 0.26 -15.09 -4.23
N PHE A 196 1.09 -14.98 -3.19
CA PHE A 196 2.33 -15.73 -3.04
C PHE A 196 2.44 -16.29 -1.63
N ARG A 197 2.73 -17.58 -1.51
CA ARG A 197 2.96 -18.25 -0.25
C ARG A 197 4.45 -18.48 -0.03
N ILE A 198 4.97 -18.12 1.12
CA ILE A 198 6.37 -18.35 1.48
C ILE A 198 6.55 -19.83 1.82
N VAL A 199 7.46 -20.46 1.08
CA VAL A 199 7.89 -21.84 1.36
C VAL A 199 8.91 -21.79 2.50
N LYS A 200 8.67 -22.59 3.54
CA LYS A 200 9.57 -22.72 4.69
C LYS A 200 10.74 -23.65 4.39
#